data_AF-A0AAW6VBY8-F1
#
_entry.id   AF-A0AAW6VBY8-F1
#
_cell.length_a   1.000
_cell.length_b   1.000
_cell.length_c   1.000
_cell.angle_alpha   90.00
_cell.angle_beta   90.00
_cell.angle_gamma   90.00
#
_symmetry.space_group_name_H-M   'P 1'
#
loop_
_entity.id
_entity.type
_entity.pdbx_description
1 polymer ?
#
loop_
_entity_poly.entity_id
_entity_poly.type
_entity_poly.pdbx_seq_one_letter_code
_entity_poly.pdbx_strand_id
1 'polypeptide(L)'
;EDDPEFMFQDWEGIPSQFASESSVKWAFIEAFRQAQDEGRAAAFVAWADYTGECDYDAFDEAYCGEAESEADFAYGFVEDHGLLNEVPESLRVYFDYEAYARDLFSSGYVFHEGYVFSN
;
A
#
# COMPACT_ATOMS: atom_id res chain seq x y z
N GLU A 1 -13.13 -35.33 27.63
CA GLU A 1 -12.43 -34.05 27.75
C GLU A 1 -13.32 -33.03 27.06
N ASP A 2 -13.95 -32.20 27.87
CA ASP A 2 -14.95 -31.20 27.46
C ASP A 2 -14.28 -29.83 27.49
N ASP A 3 -13.47 -29.55 26.47
CA ASP A 3 -13.13 -28.17 26.12
C ASP A 3 -12.89 -28.10 24.61
N PRO A 4 -13.92 -27.81 23.79
CA PRO A 4 -13.74 -27.69 22.35
C PRO A 4 -12.85 -26.46 22.08
N GLU A 5 -11.60 -26.70 21.69
CA GLU A 5 -10.72 -25.63 21.22
C GLU A 5 -11.31 -25.01 19.94
N PHE A 6 -11.54 -23.69 19.97
CA PHE A 6 -12.04 -22.95 18.82
C PHE A 6 -10.98 -22.97 17.71
N MET A 7 -11.31 -23.63 16.61
CA MET A 7 -10.48 -23.66 15.40
C MET A 7 -11.13 -22.83 14.29
N PHE A 8 -10.40 -21.86 13.75
CA PHE A 8 -10.74 -21.16 12.52
C PHE A 8 -10.45 -22.08 11.34
N GLN A 9 -11.50 -22.59 10.68
CA GLN A 9 -11.35 -23.53 9.56
C GLN A 9 -10.98 -22.86 8.24
N ASP A 10 -11.32 -21.58 8.06
CA ASP A 10 -11.01 -20.79 6.86
C ASP A 10 -11.06 -19.29 7.19
N TRP A 11 -10.26 -18.47 6.51
CA TRP A 11 -10.29 -17.01 6.60
C TRP A 11 -9.81 -16.36 5.29
N GLU A 12 -10.49 -15.29 4.86
CA GLU A 12 -10.20 -14.57 3.61
C GLU A 12 -9.91 -13.09 3.92
N GLY A 13 -8.92 -12.49 3.25
CA GLY A 13 -8.59 -11.07 3.38
C GLY A 13 -7.75 -10.68 4.61
N ILE A 14 -7.24 -11.66 5.37
CA ILE A 14 -6.31 -11.43 6.49
C ILE A 14 -4.95 -12.03 6.12
N PRO A 15 -3.86 -11.24 6.11
CA PRO A 15 -2.52 -11.78 5.90
C PRO A 15 -2.21 -12.90 6.90
N SER A 16 -1.60 -13.98 6.42
CA SER A 16 -1.35 -15.21 7.21
C SER A 16 -0.51 -15.00 8.47
N GLN A 17 0.20 -13.88 8.57
CA GLN A 17 0.97 -13.46 9.74
C GLN A 17 0.13 -12.85 10.88
N PHE A 18 -1.13 -12.49 10.63
CA PHE A 18 -2.05 -11.90 11.60
C PHE A 18 -3.18 -12.82 12.04
N ALA A 19 -3.32 -13.99 11.41
CA ALA A 19 -4.29 -15.01 11.79
C ALA A 19 -3.66 -16.41 11.72
N SER A 20 -4.02 -17.25 12.67
CA SER A 20 -3.73 -18.68 12.68
C SER A 20 -5.03 -19.46 12.95
N GLU A 21 -4.96 -20.78 12.81
CA GLU A 21 -6.08 -21.70 13.08
C GLU A 21 -6.70 -21.54 14.48
N SER A 22 -6.03 -20.86 15.42
CA SER A 22 -6.51 -20.67 16.80
C SER A 22 -6.38 -19.24 17.33
N SER A 23 -5.91 -18.27 16.52
CA SER A 23 -5.71 -16.90 17.00
C SER A 23 -5.81 -15.86 15.89
N VAL A 24 -6.23 -14.65 16.24
CA VAL A 24 -6.20 -13.48 15.34
C VAL A 24 -5.68 -12.28 16.10
N LYS A 25 -4.86 -11.45 15.46
CA LYS A 25 -4.44 -10.17 16.03
C LYS A 25 -5.60 -9.19 15.97
N TRP A 26 -6.21 -8.91 17.13
CA TRP A 26 -7.32 -7.96 17.24
C TRP A 26 -6.97 -6.55 16.77
N ALA A 27 -5.73 -6.12 16.97
CA ALA A 27 -5.24 -4.83 16.46
C ALA A 27 -5.37 -4.73 14.93
N PHE A 28 -5.07 -5.81 14.19
CA PHE A 28 -5.29 -5.85 12.75
C PHE A 28 -6.77 -5.73 12.40
N ILE A 29 -7.67 -6.38 13.15
CA ILE A 29 -9.11 -6.32 12.90
C ILE A 29 -9.66 -4.90 13.13
N GLU A 30 -9.16 -4.20 14.14
CA GLU A 30 -9.54 -2.81 14.41
C GLU A 30 -9.06 -1.88 13.29
N ALA A 31 -7.78 -1.96 12.91
CA ALA A 31 -7.21 -1.19 11.81
C ALA A 31 -7.87 -1.52 10.47
N PHE A 32 -8.17 -2.79 10.21
CA PHE A 32 -8.87 -3.23 8.99
C PHE A 32 -10.29 -2.68 8.92
N ARG A 33 -11.01 -2.63 10.04
CA ARG A 33 -12.34 -2.00 10.09
C ARG A 33 -12.28 -0.51 9.78
N GLN A 34 -11.30 0.19 10.35
CA GLN A 34 -11.08 1.59 10.04
C GLN A 34 -10.75 1.79 8.55
N ALA A 35 -9.84 1.00 8.00
CA ALA A 35 -9.52 1.01 6.58
C ALA A 35 -10.76 0.71 5.70
N GLN A 36 -11.64 -0.18 6.14
CA GLN A 36 -12.89 -0.49 5.45
C GLN A 36 -13.87 0.69 5.47
N ASP A 37 -14.03 1.36 6.61
CA ASP A 37 -14.87 2.55 6.74
C ASP A 37 -14.38 3.71 5.86
N GLU A 38 -13.07 3.80 5.65
CA GLU A 38 -12.43 4.80 4.77
C GLU A 38 -12.29 4.33 3.30
N GLY A 39 -12.74 3.11 2.96
CA GLY A 39 -12.67 2.55 1.60
C GLY A 39 -11.27 2.15 1.13
N ARG A 40 -10.31 2.00 2.06
CA ARG A 40 -8.89 1.68 1.82
C ARG A 40 -8.50 0.27 2.27
N ALA A 41 -9.46 -0.62 2.54
CA ALA A 41 -9.21 -1.96 3.07
C ALA A 41 -8.22 -2.78 2.23
N ALA A 42 -8.32 -2.75 0.91
CA ALA A 42 -7.44 -3.50 0.03
C ALA A 42 -5.99 -2.98 0.07
N ALA A 43 -5.81 -1.65 0.07
CA ALA A 43 -4.51 -1.01 0.24
C ALA A 43 -3.88 -1.34 1.60
N PHE A 44 -4.68 -1.31 2.67
CA PHE A 44 -4.21 -1.67 4.02
C PHE A 44 -3.75 -3.12 4.10
N VAL A 45 -4.51 -4.06 3.51
CA VAL A 45 -4.12 -5.48 3.47
C VAL A 45 -2.81 -5.67 2.71
N ALA A 46 -2.64 -5.00 1.56
CA ALA A 46 -1.40 -5.05 0.78
C ALA A 46 -0.20 -4.50 1.57
N TRP A 47 -0.37 -3.35 2.24
CA TRP A 47 0.67 -2.78 3.09
C TRP A 47 1.04 -3.68 4.27
N ALA A 48 0.03 -4.25 4.94
CA ALA A 48 0.20 -5.12 6.09
C ALA A 48 0.87 -6.45 5.70
N ASP A 49 0.59 -6.96 4.49
CA ASP A 49 1.28 -8.13 3.94
C ASP A 49 2.76 -7.84 3.66
N TYR A 50 3.05 -6.68 3.04
CA TYR A 50 4.40 -6.24 2.71
C TYR A 50 5.28 -5.94 3.94
N THR A 51 4.76 -5.17 4.90
CA THR A 51 5.52 -4.70 6.07
C THR A 51 5.50 -5.69 7.24
N GLY A 52 4.45 -6.50 7.35
CA GLY A 52 4.16 -7.28 8.54
C GLY A 52 3.66 -6.45 9.73
N GLU A 53 3.30 -5.19 9.49
CA GLU A 53 2.70 -4.29 10.46
C GLU A 53 1.17 -4.21 10.29
N CYS A 54 0.48 -3.75 11.33
CA CYS A 54 -0.99 -3.65 11.33
C CYS A 54 -1.49 -2.38 12.02
N ASP A 55 -0.63 -1.37 12.11
CA ASP A 55 -0.97 -0.06 12.66
C ASP A 55 -1.60 0.81 11.56
N TYR A 56 -2.79 1.35 11.81
CA TYR A 56 -3.50 2.13 10.81
C TYR A 56 -2.85 3.50 10.57
N ASP A 57 -2.33 4.13 11.62
CA ASP A 57 -1.71 5.46 11.50
C ASP A 57 -0.42 5.35 10.68
N ALA A 58 0.38 4.31 10.90
CA ALA A 58 1.55 4.01 10.07
C ALA A 58 1.18 3.73 8.60
N PHE A 59 0.08 3.03 8.35
CA PHE A 59 -0.46 2.84 7.00
C PHE A 59 -0.89 4.16 6.36
N ASP A 60 -1.64 5.00 7.07
CA ASP A 60 -2.14 6.29 6.54
C ASP A 60 -1.00 7.24 6.20
N GLU A 61 0.07 7.26 7.02
CA GLU A 61 1.29 8.02 6.73
C GLU A 61 2.06 7.46 5.52
N ALA A 62 2.10 6.14 5.35
CA ALA A 62 2.84 5.50 4.26
C ALA A 62 2.07 5.53 2.92
N TYR A 63 0.74 5.55 2.94
CA TYR A 63 -0.07 5.38 1.74
C TYR A 63 0.00 6.59 0.80
N CYS A 64 0.56 6.38 -0.40
CA CYS A 64 0.75 7.42 -1.40
C CYS A 64 -0.30 7.40 -2.52
N GLY A 65 -1.03 6.28 -2.69
CA GLY A 65 -2.11 6.16 -3.67
C GLY A 65 -2.08 4.86 -4.47
N GLU A 66 -2.93 4.80 -5.49
CA GLU A 66 -3.04 3.70 -6.46
C GLU A 66 -2.31 4.06 -7.75
N ALA A 67 -1.69 3.07 -8.38
CA ALA A 67 -1.06 3.23 -9.69
C ALA A 67 -1.11 1.92 -10.49
N GLU A 68 -1.15 2.01 -11.82
CA GLU A 68 -1.06 0.81 -12.67
C GLU A 68 0.39 0.32 -12.80
N SER A 69 1.35 1.22 -12.60
CA SER A 69 2.78 0.93 -12.63
C SER A 69 3.59 2.02 -11.93
N GLU A 70 4.87 1.74 -11.67
CA GLU A 70 5.81 2.74 -11.16
C GLU A 70 5.89 3.99 -12.06
N ALA A 71 5.85 3.81 -13.39
CA ALA A 71 5.89 4.90 -14.35
C ALA A 71 4.61 5.76 -14.34
N ASP A 72 3.45 5.12 -14.13
CA ASP A 72 2.16 5.80 -13.98
C ASP A 72 2.11 6.66 -12.72
N PHE A 73 2.58 6.11 -11.59
CA PHE A 73 2.75 6.88 -10.35
C PHE A 73 3.69 8.06 -10.54
N ALA A 74 4.84 7.84 -11.19
CA ALA A 74 5.82 8.88 -11.46
C ALA A 74 5.26 9.99 -12.36
N TYR A 75 4.42 9.65 -13.35
CA TYR A 75 3.73 10.63 -14.17
C TYR A 75 2.80 11.52 -13.34
N GLY A 76 1.91 10.91 -12.54
CA GLY A 76 1.02 11.64 -11.63
C GLY A 76 1.79 12.51 -10.65
N PHE A 77 2.86 11.97 -10.05
CA PHE A 77 3.72 12.70 -9.13
C PHE A 77 4.36 13.93 -9.78
N VAL A 78 4.89 13.81 -10.99
CA VAL A 78 5.51 14.92 -11.74
C VAL A 78 4.50 16.02 -12.04
N GLU A 79 3.29 15.64 -12.47
CA GLU A 79 2.22 16.59 -12.80
C GLU A 79 1.67 17.29 -11.54
N ASP A 80 1.38 16.54 -10.48
CA ASP A 80 0.81 17.05 -9.23
C ASP A 80 1.78 17.99 -8.48
N HIS A 81 3.08 17.69 -8.53
CA HIS A 81 4.12 18.53 -7.93
C HIS A 81 4.67 19.59 -8.89
N GLY A 82 4.24 19.56 -10.15
CA GLY A 82 4.63 20.54 -11.16
C GLY A 82 6.13 20.56 -11.45
N LEU A 83 6.82 19.42 -11.38
CA LEU A 83 8.28 19.32 -11.52
C LEU A 83 8.78 19.83 -12.88
N LEU A 84 7.92 19.78 -13.89
CA LEU A 84 8.21 20.24 -15.25
C LEU A 84 7.57 21.61 -15.58
N ASN A 85 7.03 22.34 -14.59
CA ASN A 85 6.35 23.61 -14.83
C ASN A 85 7.26 24.67 -15.49
N GLU A 86 8.55 24.67 -15.16
CA GLU A 86 9.54 25.57 -15.76
C GLU A 86 10.07 25.07 -17.12
N VAL A 87 9.77 23.82 -17.48
CA VAL A 87 10.18 23.21 -18.76
C VAL A 87 9.14 23.56 -19.82
N PRO A 88 9.54 24.07 -21.01
CA PRO A 88 8.64 24.28 -22.13
C PRO A 88 7.86 23.01 -22.48
N GLU A 89 6.56 23.11 -22.76
CA GLU A 89 5.69 21.96 -23.10
C GLU A 89 6.27 21.09 -24.22
N SER A 90 6.90 21.71 -25.22
CA SER A 90 7.56 21.00 -26.33
C SER A 90 8.70 20.07 -25.88
N LEU A 91 9.28 20.30 -24.71
CA LEU A 91 10.35 19.49 -24.14
C LEU A 91 9.84 18.49 -23.09
N ARG A 92 8.68 18.72 -22.47
CA ARG A 92 8.11 17.81 -21.45
C ARG A 92 7.85 16.41 -21.99
N VAL A 93 7.50 16.30 -23.27
CA VAL A 93 7.27 15.02 -23.96
C VAL A 93 8.52 14.12 -24.05
N TYR A 94 9.71 14.68 -23.80
CA TYR A 94 10.97 13.93 -23.79
C TYR A 94 11.43 13.54 -22.38
N PHE A 95 10.64 13.87 -21.34
CA PHE A 95 10.96 13.45 -19.98
C PHE A 95 10.80 11.92 -19.86
N ASP A 96 11.81 11.28 -19.30
CA ASP A 96 11.85 9.83 -19.13
C ASP A 96 11.23 9.44 -17.78
N TYR A 97 9.91 9.22 -17.79
CA TYR A 97 9.15 8.83 -16.60
C TYR A 97 9.57 7.46 -16.06
N GLU A 98 10.03 6.53 -16.91
CA GLU A 98 10.50 5.21 -16.46
C GLU A 98 11.81 5.32 -15.68
N ALA A 99 12.75 6.14 -16.17
CA ALA A 99 13.99 6.41 -15.44
C ALA A 99 13.73 7.13 -14.12
N TYR A 100 12.85 8.14 -14.13
CA TYR A 100 12.48 8.86 -12.91
C TYR A 100 11.79 7.96 -11.89
N ALA A 101 10.85 7.12 -12.34
CA ALA A 101 10.19 6.13 -11.51
C ALA A 101 11.21 5.21 -10.84
N ARG A 102 12.14 4.64 -11.61
CA ARG A 102 13.18 3.75 -11.06
C ARG A 102 13.95 4.40 -9.91
N ASP A 103 14.33 5.66 -10.05
CA ASP A 103 15.05 6.40 -9.00
C ASP A 103 14.14 6.69 -7.79
N LEU A 104 12.86 7.02 -8.03
CA LEU A 104 11.86 7.25 -7.00
C LEU A 104 11.63 6.00 -6.14
N PHE A 105 11.37 4.84 -6.76
CA PHE A 105 11.17 3.57 -6.05
C PHE A 105 12.46 3.00 -5.45
N SER A 106 13.63 3.40 -5.94
CA SER A 106 14.90 3.06 -5.29
C SER A 106 15.20 3.92 -4.05
N SER A 107 14.55 5.08 -3.90
CA SER A 107 14.92 6.09 -2.89
C SER A 107 13.97 6.20 -1.69
N GLY A 108 12.86 5.46 -1.69
CA GLY A 108 11.94 5.43 -0.55
C GLY A 108 10.48 5.13 -0.89
N TYR A 109 10.17 4.62 -2.09
CA TYR A 109 8.82 4.22 -2.46
C TYR A 109 8.78 2.73 -2.81
N VAL A 110 7.64 2.10 -2.57
CA VAL A 110 7.39 0.69 -2.87
C VAL A 110 6.08 0.57 -3.64
N PHE A 111 6.11 -0.14 -4.76
CA PHE A 111 4.92 -0.53 -5.49
C PHE A 111 4.55 -1.97 -5.14
N HIS A 112 3.36 -2.19 -4.59
CA HIS A 112 2.88 -3.51 -4.18
C HIS A 112 1.38 -3.65 -4.43
N GLU A 113 0.99 -4.68 -5.20
CA GLU A 113 -0.41 -5.01 -5.51
C GLU A 113 -1.25 -3.83 -6.07
N GLY A 114 -0.63 -2.92 -6.83
CA GLY A 114 -1.33 -1.75 -7.41
C GLY A 114 -1.34 -0.51 -6.51
N TYR A 115 -0.73 -0.57 -5.33
CA TYR A 115 -0.64 0.53 -4.39
C TYR A 115 0.82 0.99 -4.22
N VAL A 116 0.98 2.27 -3.93
CA VAL A 116 2.29 2.88 -3.65
C VAL A 116 2.37 3.29 -2.18
N PHE A 117 3.47 2.91 -1.55
CA PHE A 117 3.77 3.23 -0.16
C PHE A 117 5.13 3.92 -0.06
N SER A 118 5.26 4.90 0.85
CA SER A 118 6.56 5.44 1.25
C SER A 118 7.18 4.60 2.37
N ASN A 119 8.51 4.47 2.36
CA ASN A 119 9.31 3.70 3.30
C ASN A 119 10.14 4.59 4.23
#